data_AF-A0A918JRH2-F1
#
_entry.id   AF-A0A918JRH2-F1
#
_cell.length_a   1.000
_cell.length_b   1.000
_cell.length_c   1.000
_cell.angle_alpha   90.00
_cell.angle_beta   90.00
_cell.angle_gamma   90.00
#
_symmetry.space_group_name_H-M   'P 1'
#
loop_
_entity.id
_entity.type
_entity.pdbx_description
1 polymer ?
#
loop_
_entity_poly.entity_id
_entity_poly.type
_entity_poly.pdbx_seq_one_letter_code
_entity_poly.pdbx_strand_id
1 'polypeptide(L)'
;MKIQTATLKTLGLTFLLYIALTVTGSIILTGVWQSGIDASSMTHQELTHYAAQADMIRVGSALIGAFSAVICAAFATSRSAQASFRPAMYFAVMLIIYGVVSVVLHPEHSLLQQLSKLIAPIPLCLVGAWLARIVSSKRTSGQSSLNNPHTGA
;
A
#
# COMPACT_ATOMS: atom_id res chain seq x y z
N MET A 1 -29.15 -1.85 0.24
CA MET A 1 -28.18 -2.78 -0.38
C MET A 1 -27.15 -2.12 -1.32
N LYS A 2 -27.48 -1.05 -2.07
CA LYS A 2 -26.55 -0.41 -3.04
C LYS A 2 -25.22 0.14 -2.47
N ILE A 3 -25.22 0.62 -1.23
CA ILE A 3 -24.04 1.24 -0.58
C ILE A 3 -22.94 0.20 -0.32
N GLN A 4 -23.33 -1.02 0.08
CA GLN A 4 -22.40 -2.10 0.43
C GLN A 4 -21.66 -2.64 -0.81
N THR A 5 -22.35 -2.75 -1.94
CA THR A 5 -21.76 -3.14 -3.23
C THR A 5 -20.77 -2.11 -3.78
N ALA A 6 -20.99 -0.81 -3.55
CA ALA A 6 -20.06 0.22 -4.00
C ALA A 6 -18.74 0.17 -3.22
N THR A 7 -18.82 0.05 -1.88
CA THR A 7 -17.64 -0.09 -1.03
C THR A 7 -16.82 -1.34 -1.38
N LEU A 8 -17.48 -2.49 -1.64
CA LEU A 8 -16.79 -3.72 -2.04
C LEU A 8 -16.05 -3.56 -3.38
N LYS A 9 -16.67 -2.92 -4.38
CA LYS A 9 -16.04 -2.62 -5.67
C LYS A 9 -14.81 -1.72 -5.51
N THR A 10 -14.92 -0.68 -4.70
CA THR A 10 -13.79 0.21 -4.40
C THR A 10 -12.66 -0.53 -3.69
N LEU A 11 -12.96 -1.38 -2.71
CA LEU A 11 -11.95 -2.18 -2.01
C LEU A 11 -11.24 -3.16 -2.95
N GLY A 12 -11.98 -3.88 -3.79
CA GLY A 12 -11.41 -4.78 -4.79
C GLY A 12 -10.50 -4.06 -5.77
N LEU A 13 -10.94 -2.90 -6.28
CA LEU A 13 -10.12 -2.05 -7.16
C LEU A 13 -8.85 -1.57 -6.46
N THR A 14 -8.96 -1.11 -5.21
CA THR A 14 -7.80 -0.68 -4.42
C THR A 14 -6.80 -1.81 -4.19
N PHE A 15 -7.30 -3.03 -3.95
CA PHE A 15 -6.44 -4.21 -3.80
C PHE A 15 -5.70 -4.58 -5.09
N LEU A 16 -6.40 -4.54 -6.23
CA LEU A 16 -5.74 -4.72 -7.53
C LEU A 16 -4.70 -3.63 -7.82
N LEU A 17 -5.00 -2.38 -7.47
CA LEU A 17 -4.06 -1.27 -7.58
C LEU A 17 -2.82 -1.49 -6.71
N TYR A 18 -3.00 -1.97 -5.47
CA TYR A 18 -1.91 -2.32 -4.58
C TYR A 18 -0.99 -3.39 -5.18
N ILE A 19 -1.57 -4.47 -5.74
CA ILE A 19 -0.78 -5.51 -6.42
C ILE A 19 -0.03 -4.91 -7.61
N ALA A 20 -0.69 -4.13 -8.46
CA ALA A 20 -0.05 -3.54 -9.63
C ALA A 20 1.13 -2.62 -9.26
N LEU A 21 0.96 -1.77 -8.24
CA LEU A 21 2.02 -0.87 -7.76
C LEU A 21 3.19 -1.65 -7.16
N THR A 22 2.91 -2.65 -6.33
CA THR A 22 3.96 -3.44 -5.66
C THR A 22 4.74 -4.32 -6.63
N VAL A 23 4.06 -4.97 -7.59
CA VAL A 23 4.70 -5.75 -8.65
C VAL A 23 5.57 -4.86 -9.54
N THR A 24 5.03 -3.74 -10.02
CA THR A 24 5.78 -2.80 -10.86
C THR A 24 7.00 -2.24 -10.13
N GLY A 25 6.84 -1.83 -8.88
CA GLY A 25 7.95 -1.35 -8.05
C GLY A 25 9.01 -2.43 -7.82
N SER A 26 8.59 -3.68 -7.59
CA SER A 26 9.53 -4.80 -7.38
C SER A 26 10.34 -5.10 -8.65
N ILE A 27 9.71 -5.09 -9.82
CA ILE A 27 10.40 -5.27 -11.11
C ILE A 27 11.48 -4.19 -11.30
N ILE A 28 11.13 -2.92 -11.05
CA ILE A 28 12.09 -1.81 -11.16
C ILE A 28 13.22 -1.98 -10.15
N LEU A 29 12.91 -2.30 -8.90
CA LEU A 29 13.91 -2.48 -7.85
C LEU A 29 14.89 -3.61 -8.17
N THR A 30 14.39 -4.76 -8.62
CA THR A 30 15.22 -5.89 -9.03
C THR A 30 16.05 -5.55 -10.26
N GLY A 31 15.50 -4.81 -11.23
CA GLY A 31 16.25 -4.36 -12.40
C GLY A 31 17.39 -3.41 -12.04
N VAL A 32 17.15 -2.45 -11.13
CA VAL A 32 18.20 -1.55 -10.63
C VAL A 32 19.27 -2.33 -9.86
N TRP A 33 18.87 -3.25 -8.98
CA TRP A 33 19.82 -4.08 -8.24
C TRP A 33 20.68 -4.96 -9.18
N GLN A 34 20.08 -5.60 -10.19
CA GLN A 34 20.80 -6.42 -11.16
C GLN A 34 21.80 -5.61 -11.99
N SER A 35 21.50 -4.34 -12.30
CA SER A 35 22.42 -3.48 -13.05
C SER A 35 23.76 -3.23 -12.33
N GLY A 36 23.82 -3.46 -11.02
CA GLY A 36 25.03 -3.32 -10.20
C GLY A 36 25.84 -4.60 -10.03
N ILE A 37 25.43 -5.74 -10.61
CA ILE A 37 26.07 -7.04 -10.40
C ILE A 37 26.50 -7.63 -11.73
N ASP A 38 27.69 -8.21 -11.79
CA ASP A 38 28.14 -8.96 -12.96
C ASP A 38 27.48 -10.35 -12.99
N ALA A 39 26.23 -10.37 -13.44
CA ALA A 39 25.38 -11.57 -13.49
C ALA A 39 25.73 -12.52 -14.65
N SER A 40 26.71 -12.17 -15.49
CA SER A 40 27.04 -12.89 -16.74
C SER A 40 27.53 -14.33 -16.52
N SER A 41 27.99 -14.65 -15.31
CA SER A 41 28.52 -15.97 -14.93
C SER A 41 27.68 -16.72 -13.90
N MET A 42 26.61 -16.11 -13.38
CA MET A 42 25.80 -16.70 -12.31
C MET A 42 24.61 -17.48 -12.88
N THR A 43 24.36 -18.67 -12.33
CA THR A 43 23.14 -19.42 -12.66
C THR A 43 21.90 -18.72 -12.08
N HIS A 44 20.71 -18.98 -12.64
CA HIS A 44 19.45 -18.43 -12.11
C HIS A 44 19.21 -18.77 -10.63
N GLN A 45 19.69 -19.94 -10.19
CA GLN A 45 19.53 -20.41 -8.81
C GLN A 45 20.45 -19.64 -7.84
N GLU A 46 21.66 -19.31 -8.26
CA GLU A 46 22.57 -18.47 -7.47
C GLU A 46 22.08 -17.02 -7.42
N LEU A 47 21.56 -16.50 -8.53
CA LEU A 47 21.03 -15.14 -8.59
C LEU A 47 19.85 -14.93 -7.62
N THR A 48 18.95 -15.92 -7.54
CA THR A 48 17.80 -15.88 -6.64
C THR A 48 18.22 -16.01 -5.17
N HIS A 49 19.19 -16.86 -4.87
CA HIS A 49 19.76 -16.96 -3.54
C HIS A 49 20.47 -15.66 -3.12
N TYR A 50 21.22 -15.03 -4.03
CA TYR A 50 21.90 -13.75 -3.79
C TYR A 50 20.90 -12.60 -3.60
N ALA A 51 19.84 -12.56 -4.41
CA ALA A 51 18.76 -11.59 -4.27
C ALA A 51 18.02 -11.71 -2.92
N ALA A 52 17.83 -12.94 -2.41
CA ALA A 52 17.16 -13.17 -1.13
C ALA A 52 17.96 -12.63 0.07
N GLN A 53 19.28 -12.54 -0.06
CA GLN A 53 20.17 -12.02 0.99
C GLN A 53 20.52 -10.54 0.80
N ALA A 54 20.19 -9.94 -0.33
CA ALA A 54 20.50 -8.54 -0.61
C ALA A 54 19.63 -7.60 0.23
N ASP A 55 20.26 -6.83 1.12
CA ASP A 55 19.59 -5.83 1.97
C ASP A 55 18.83 -4.79 1.13
N MET A 56 19.37 -4.41 -0.03
CA MET A 56 18.70 -3.49 -0.96
C MET A 56 17.34 -4.03 -1.42
N ILE A 57 17.26 -5.31 -1.81
CA ILE A 57 16.01 -5.94 -2.23
C ILE A 57 15.06 -6.07 -1.04
N ARG A 58 15.57 -6.49 0.12
CA ARG A 58 14.77 -6.71 1.32
C ARG A 58 14.14 -5.42 1.86
N VAL A 59 14.95 -4.38 2.04
CA VAL A 59 14.49 -3.08 2.55
C VAL A 59 13.68 -2.35 1.47
N GLY A 60 14.13 -2.37 0.21
CA GLY A 60 13.42 -1.72 -0.89
C GLY A 60 12.02 -2.29 -1.10
N SER A 61 11.87 -3.62 -1.07
CA SER A 61 10.56 -4.27 -1.19
C SER A 61 9.63 -3.92 -0.03
N ALA A 62 10.17 -3.84 1.20
CA ALA A 62 9.41 -3.42 2.37
C ALA A 62 8.90 -1.97 2.23
N LEU A 63 9.76 -1.06 1.74
CA LEU A 63 9.38 0.33 1.48
C LEU A 63 8.31 0.43 0.40
N ILE A 64 8.47 -0.27 -0.73
CA ILE A 64 7.48 -0.31 -1.81
C ILE A 64 6.13 -0.78 -1.28
N GLY A 65 6.12 -1.86 -0.48
CA GLY A 65 4.92 -2.38 0.17
C GLY A 65 4.27 -1.35 1.10
N ALA A 66 5.08 -0.66 1.92
CA ALA A 66 4.60 0.34 2.87
C ALA A 66 4.00 1.57 2.16
N PHE A 67 4.72 2.17 1.22
CA PHE A 67 4.23 3.33 0.46
C PHE A 67 2.98 2.99 -0.36
N SER A 68 2.97 1.83 -1.02
CA SER A 68 1.81 1.37 -1.78
C SER A 68 0.59 1.18 -0.88
N ALA A 69 0.77 0.61 0.31
CA ALA A 69 -0.32 0.43 1.29
C ALA A 69 -0.89 1.78 1.75
N VAL A 70 -0.03 2.76 2.06
CA VAL A 70 -0.44 4.11 2.47
C VAL A 70 -1.23 4.81 1.36
N ILE A 71 -0.71 4.80 0.12
CA ILE A 71 -1.38 5.41 -1.05
C ILE A 71 -2.74 4.75 -1.30
N CYS A 72 -2.80 3.43 -1.27
CA CYS A 72 -4.02 2.67 -1.51
C CYS A 72 -5.07 2.89 -0.40
N ALA A 73 -4.64 2.93 0.87
CA ALA A 73 -5.53 3.23 1.98
C ALA A 73 -6.07 4.67 1.92
N ALA A 74 -5.23 5.64 1.52
CA ALA A 74 -5.66 7.01 1.27
C ALA A 74 -6.71 7.05 0.14
N PHE A 75 -6.44 6.38 -0.98
CA PHE A 75 -7.36 6.30 -2.12
C PHE A 75 -8.72 5.66 -1.74
N ALA A 76 -8.70 4.52 -1.03
CA ALA A 76 -9.92 3.86 -0.56
C ALA A 76 -10.73 4.76 0.39
N THR A 77 -10.05 5.50 1.26
CA THR A 77 -10.69 6.43 2.21
C THR A 77 -11.30 7.62 1.48
N SER A 78 -10.58 8.23 0.53
CA SER A 78 -11.08 9.38 -0.25
C SER A 78 -12.24 9.04 -1.18
N ARG A 79 -12.32 7.80 -1.68
CA ARG A 79 -13.39 7.35 -2.59
C ARG A 79 -14.61 6.78 -1.87
N SER A 80 -14.52 6.57 -0.56
CA SER A 80 -15.66 6.11 0.23
C SER A 80 -16.61 7.27 0.53
N ALA A 81 -17.90 7.05 0.31
CA ALA A 81 -18.95 7.99 0.72
C ALA A 81 -19.06 8.11 2.26
N GLN A 82 -18.43 7.20 3.00
CA GLN A 82 -18.38 7.25 4.46
C GLN A 82 -17.16 8.05 4.89
N ALA A 83 -17.39 9.17 5.59
CA ALA A 83 -16.37 9.95 6.27
C ALA A 83 -15.83 9.18 7.50
N SER A 84 -15.32 7.97 7.33
CA SER A 84 -14.87 7.06 8.39
C SER A 84 -13.58 6.35 7.98
N PHE A 85 -12.80 5.90 8.97
CA PHE A 85 -11.60 5.07 8.78
C PHE A 85 -11.92 3.62 8.36
N ARG A 86 -13.19 3.23 8.36
CA ARG A 86 -13.65 1.87 8.03
C ARG A 86 -13.09 1.30 6.71
N PRO A 87 -13.08 2.02 5.57
CA PRO A 87 -12.54 1.49 4.31
C PRO A 87 -11.07 1.11 4.40
N ALA A 88 -10.26 1.91 5.08
CA ALA A 88 -8.85 1.62 5.30
C ALA A 88 -8.65 0.40 6.21
N MET A 89 -9.51 0.20 7.22
CA MET A 89 -9.46 -0.99 8.06
C MET A 89 -9.85 -2.26 7.30
N TYR A 90 -10.88 -2.21 6.44
CA TYR A 90 -11.20 -3.35 5.57
C TYR A 90 -10.06 -3.69 4.62
N PHE A 91 -9.40 -2.67 4.07
CA PHE A 91 -8.23 -2.85 3.24
C PHE A 91 -7.04 -3.45 4.04
N ALA A 92 -6.80 -2.98 5.27
CA ALA A 92 -5.79 -3.56 6.15
C ALA A 92 -6.04 -5.05 6.43
N VAL A 93 -7.30 -5.44 6.68
CA VAL A 93 -7.66 -6.86 6.86
C VAL A 93 -7.36 -7.67 5.60
N MET A 94 -7.65 -7.16 4.40
CA MET A 94 -7.28 -7.84 3.16
C MET A 94 -5.76 -7.99 3.01
N LEU A 95 -4.98 -6.96 3.37
CA LEU A 95 -3.52 -7.02 3.36
C LEU A 95 -2.98 -8.03 4.38
N ILE A 96 -3.60 -8.15 5.56
CA ILE A 96 -3.24 -9.17 6.56
C ILE A 96 -3.51 -10.57 6.02
N ILE A 97 -4.68 -10.80 5.43
CA ILE A 97 -5.01 -12.10 4.80
C ILE A 97 -3.99 -12.43 3.71
N TYR A 98 -3.67 -11.46 2.85
CA TYR A 98 -2.63 -11.59 1.84
C TYR A 98 -1.25 -11.90 2.46
N GLY A 99 -0.91 -11.22 3.56
CA GLY A 99 0.31 -11.46 4.33
C GLY A 99 0.39 -12.88 4.90
N VAL A 100 -0.72 -13.41 5.45
CA VAL A 100 -0.80 -14.80 5.93
C VAL A 100 -0.57 -15.80 4.79
N VAL A 101 -1.19 -15.58 3.63
CA VAL A 101 -0.94 -16.42 2.44
C VAL A 101 0.53 -16.34 2.03
N SER A 102 1.12 -15.13 2.05
CA SER A 102 2.55 -14.94 1.74
C SER A 102 3.49 -15.68 2.70
N VAL A 103 3.15 -15.73 4.00
CA VAL A 103 3.92 -16.46 5.02
C VAL A 103 3.90 -17.97 4.76
N VAL A 104 2.73 -18.53 4.40
CA VAL A 104 2.61 -19.96 4.06
C VAL A 104 3.42 -20.30 2.80
N LEU A 105 3.45 -19.39 1.82
CA LEU A 105 4.19 -19.59 0.57
C LEU A 105 5.71 -19.40 0.70
N HIS A 106 6.17 -18.63 1.69
CA HIS A 106 7.58 -18.30 1.88
C HIS A 106 7.99 -18.51 3.36
N PRO A 107 7.98 -19.76 3.84
CA PRO A 107 8.29 -20.08 5.23
C PRO A 107 9.75 -19.78 5.62
N GLU A 108 10.64 -19.63 4.64
CA GLU A 108 12.08 -19.38 4.81
C GLU A 108 12.40 -18.00 5.42
N HIS A 109 11.45 -17.08 5.44
CA HIS A 109 11.66 -15.79 6.07
C HIS A 109 11.71 -15.88 7.60
N SER A 110 12.58 -15.07 8.23
CA SER A 110 12.63 -14.95 9.70
C SER A 110 11.26 -14.61 10.31
N LEU A 111 10.96 -15.15 11.49
CA LEU A 111 9.70 -14.91 12.21
C LEU A 111 9.37 -13.43 12.37
N LEU A 112 10.37 -12.59 12.61
CA LEU A 112 10.20 -11.15 12.79
C LEU A 112 9.72 -10.46 11.49
N GLN A 113 10.21 -10.92 10.34
CA GLN A 113 9.77 -10.48 9.01
C GLN A 113 8.40 -11.02 8.63
N GLN A 114 8.00 -12.18 9.16
CA GLN A 114 6.64 -12.70 9.00
C GLN A 114 5.65 -11.89 9.85
N LEU A 115 5.97 -11.64 11.12
CA LEU A 115 5.15 -10.84 12.03
C LEU A 115 4.93 -9.41 11.52
N SER A 116 5.95 -8.79 10.91
CA SER A 116 5.81 -7.46 10.34
C SER A 116 4.78 -7.43 9.20
N LYS A 117 4.66 -8.48 8.37
CA LYS A 117 3.62 -8.58 7.32
C LYS A 117 2.19 -8.57 7.89
N LEU A 118 2.01 -9.05 9.12
CA LEU A 118 0.70 -9.12 9.77
C LEU A 118 0.37 -7.85 10.56
N ILE A 119 1.35 -7.25 11.22
CA ILE A 119 1.10 -6.09 12.10
C ILE A 119 1.17 -4.77 11.32
N ALA A 120 2.12 -4.63 10.38
CA ALA A 120 2.37 -3.38 9.68
C ALA A 120 1.18 -2.82 8.86
N PRO A 121 0.28 -3.63 8.26
CA PRO A 121 -0.83 -3.10 7.48
C PRO A 121 -1.74 -2.15 8.27
N ILE A 122 -1.93 -2.38 9.58
CA ILE A 122 -2.82 -1.58 10.43
C ILE A 122 -2.35 -0.13 10.56
N PRO A 123 -1.15 0.18 11.11
CA PRO A 123 -0.69 1.55 11.24
C PRO A 123 -0.52 2.22 9.88
N LEU A 124 -0.06 1.50 8.85
CA LEU A 124 0.10 2.05 7.50
C LEU A 124 -1.23 2.48 6.88
N CYS A 125 -2.26 1.66 6.98
CA CYS A 125 -3.57 2.00 6.46
C CYS A 125 -4.22 3.16 7.24
N LEU A 126 -4.00 3.23 8.55
CA LEU A 126 -4.45 4.35 9.37
C LEU A 126 -3.78 5.67 8.97
N VAL A 127 -2.46 5.65 8.72
CA VAL A 127 -1.73 6.83 8.20
C VAL A 127 -2.29 7.27 6.85
N GLY A 128 -2.51 6.34 5.92
CA GLY A 128 -3.11 6.66 4.62
C GLY A 128 -4.50 7.29 4.75
N ALA A 129 -5.34 6.74 5.63
CA ALA A 129 -6.67 7.29 5.88
C ALA A 129 -6.63 8.66 6.56
N TRP A 130 -5.68 8.89 7.47
CA TRP A 130 -5.48 10.19 8.11
C TRP A 130 -5.08 11.26 7.09
N LEU A 131 -4.13 10.96 6.19
CA LEU A 131 -3.74 11.84 5.09
C LEU A 131 -4.93 12.20 4.19
N ALA A 132 -5.72 11.19 3.80
CA ALA A 132 -6.92 11.40 2.98
C ALA A 132 -7.94 12.35 3.63
N ARG A 133 -8.14 12.23 4.95
CA ARG A 133 -9.06 13.10 5.69
C ARG A 133 -8.57 14.54 5.79
N ILE A 134 -7.26 14.76 6.00
CA ILE A 134 -6.68 16.11 5.99
C ILE A 134 -6.90 16.79 4.64
N VAL A 135 -6.59 16.08 3.56
CA VAL A 135 -6.75 16.60 2.19
C VAL A 135 -8.21 16.93 1.89
N SER A 136 -9.14 16.10 2.36
CA SER A 136 -10.58 16.33 2.16
C SER A 136 -11.09 17.51 2.98
N SER A 137 -10.64 17.67 4.22
CA SER A 137 -10.99 18.81 5.09
C SER A 137 -10.59 20.16 4.48
N LYS A 138 -9.37 20.25 3.92
CA LYS A 138 -8.88 21.48 3.26
C LYS A 138 -9.74 21.90 2.06
N ARG A 139 -10.27 20.94 1.28
CA ARG A 139 -11.17 21.25 0.15
C ARG A 139 -12.48 21.88 0.62
N THR A 140 -13.05 21.39 1.71
CA THR A 140 -14.32 21.91 2.24
C THR A 140 -14.17 23.32 2.80
N SER A 141 -13.07 23.62 3.51
CA SER A 141 -12.80 24.98 4.02
C SER A 141 -12.52 26.00 2.91
N GLY A 142 -11.84 25.61 1.82
CA GLY A 142 -11.60 26.50 0.67
C GLY A 142 -12.87 26.87 -0.09
N GLN A 143 -13.84 25.94 -0.18
CA GLN A 143 -15.10 26.17 -0.88
C GLN A 143 -16.08 27.05 -0.09
N SER A 144 -16.00 27.04 1.26
CA SER A 144 -16.78 27.96 2.11
C SER A 144 -16.34 29.42 2.01
N SER A 145 -15.06 29.68 1.70
CA SER A 145 -14.52 31.05 1.58
C SER A 145 -14.95 31.73 0.27
N LEU A 146 -15.09 30.95 -0.81
CA LEU A 146 -15.51 31.45 -2.12
C LEU A 146 -17.03 31.69 -2.24
N ASN A 147 -17.84 31.13 -1.34
CA ASN A 147 -19.31 31.23 -1.38
C ASN A 147 -19.89 32.36 -0.50
N ASN A 148 -19.06 33.21 0.11
CA ASN A 148 -19.51 34.41 0.83
C ASN A 148 -19.02 35.71 0.17
N PRO A 149 -19.67 36.17 -0.93
CA PRO A 149 -19.44 37.51 -1.46
C PRO A 149 -20.31 38.62 -0.80
N HIS A 150 -21.05 38.34 0.29
CA HIS A 150 -21.99 39.31 0.87
C HIS A 150 -21.73 39.60 2.36
N THR A 151 -20.62 40.27 2.67
CA THR A 151 -20.52 41.16 3.85
C THR A 151 -19.61 42.32 3.46
N GLY A 152 -20.19 43.29 2.77
CA GLY A 152 -19.51 44.47 2.25
C GLY A 152 -20.53 45.46 1.71
N ALA A 153 -21.40 45.93 2.60
CA ALA A 153 -22.22 47.13 2.43
C ALA A 153 -22.13 47.91 3.74
#